data_AF-A0AB38CXB9-F1
#
_entry.id   AF-A0AB38CXB9-F1
#
_cell.length_a   1.000
_cell.length_b   1.000
_cell.length_c   1.000
_cell.angle_alpha   90.00
_cell.angle_beta   90.00
_cell.angle_gamma   90.00
#
_symmetry.space_group_name_H-M   'P 1'
#
loop_
_entity.id
_entity.type
_entity.pdbx_description
1 polymer ?
#
loop_
_entity_poly.entity_id
_entity_poly.type
_entity_poly.pdbx_seq_one_letter_code
_entity_poly.pdbx_strand_id
1 'polypeptide(L)'
;MPGESGLDMNELHLAPGAAMKVSQEFSAAVDKLEELRVTAAGNYIDLGMGSCAEGKSWNDALSDLVSGESDSVIAVINAHIKTVKTWAEWAKVAQNEYDNTEHRNAESFEQLRGDSIDSNGLGVYPPPTTR
;
A
#
# COMPACT_ATOMS: atom_id res chain seq x y z
N MET A 1 -15.85 5.30 -12.81
CA MET A 1 -15.64 3.86 -12.47
C MET A 1 -14.32 3.83 -11.72
N PRO A 2 -14.26 3.30 -10.50
CA PRO A 2 -13.00 3.20 -9.77
C PRO A 2 -11.98 2.34 -10.55
N GLY A 3 -10.71 2.77 -10.56
CA GLY A 3 -9.59 2.05 -11.18
C GLY A 3 -9.21 0.76 -10.44
N GLU A 4 -8.12 0.08 -10.84
CA GLU A 4 -7.61 -1.11 -10.14
C GLU A 4 -7.15 -0.79 -8.72
N SER A 5 -6.85 0.47 -8.42
CA SER A 5 -6.63 0.99 -7.06
C SER A 5 -7.89 1.10 -6.21
N GLY A 6 -9.08 0.95 -6.78
CA GLY A 6 -10.37 1.18 -6.13
C GLY A 6 -10.75 2.67 -5.99
N LEU A 7 -9.95 3.59 -6.52
CA LEU A 7 -10.16 5.03 -6.46
C LEU A 7 -10.76 5.56 -7.78
N ASP A 8 -11.64 6.58 -7.72
CA ASP A 8 -12.09 7.27 -8.94
C ASP A 8 -11.04 8.29 -9.38
N MET A 9 -10.26 7.89 -10.38
CA MET A 9 -9.13 8.68 -10.87
C MET A 9 -9.54 9.99 -11.55
N ASN A 10 -10.81 10.17 -11.93
CA ASN A 10 -11.28 11.41 -12.54
C ASN A 10 -11.53 12.54 -11.52
N GLU A 11 -11.74 12.19 -10.25
CA GLU A 11 -11.97 13.13 -9.15
C GLU A 11 -10.77 13.22 -8.20
N LEU A 12 -9.79 12.32 -8.35
CA LEU A 12 -8.65 12.20 -7.46
C LEU A 12 -7.51 13.15 -7.86
N HIS A 13 -7.43 14.29 -7.20
CA HIS A 13 -6.28 15.19 -7.29
C HIS A 13 -5.17 14.75 -6.33
N LEU A 14 -4.14 14.10 -6.84
CA LEU A 14 -2.94 13.77 -6.06
C LEU A 14 -1.86 14.81 -6.29
N ALA A 15 -1.25 15.30 -5.19
CA ALA A 15 0.01 16.01 -5.32
C ALA A 15 1.06 15.05 -5.92
N PRO A 16 1.95 15.53 -6.82
CA PRO A 16 2.96 14.68 -7.45
C PRO A 16 3.73 13.84 -6.43
N GLY A 17 3.72 12.52 -6.61
CA GLY A 17 4.41 11.56 -5.73
C GLY A 17 3.80 11.36 -4.34
N ALA A 18 2.60 11.88 -4.05
CA ALA A 18 1.96 11.68 -2.75
C ALA A 18 1.65 10.20 -2.46
N ALA A 19 1.10 9.47 -3.43
CA ALA A 19 0.83 8.05 -3.27
C ALA A 19 2.13 7.21 -3.22
N MET A 20 3.17 7.65 -3.93
CA MET A 20 4.52 7.08 -3.80
C MET A 20 5.06 7.20 -2.36
N LYS A 21 4.93 8.38 -1.74
CA LYS A 21 5.34 8.58 -0.34
C LYS A 21 4.56 7.68 0.62
N VAL A 22 3.26 7.56 0.44
CA VAL A 22 2.42 6.64 1.24
C VAL A 22 2.89 5.19 1.08
N SER A 23 3.20 4.75 -0.14
CA SER A 23 3.75 3.41 -0.39
C SER A 23 5.09 3.19 0.32
N GLN A 24 5.97 4.21 0.33
CA GLN A 24 7.25 4.17 1.05
C GLN A 24 7.07 4.07 2.57
N GLU A 25 6.16 4.86 3.14
CA GLU A 25 5.87 4.81 4.58
C GLU A 25 5.30 3.45 5.00
N PHE A 26 4.40 2.87 4.20
CA PHE A 26 3.92 1.51 4.46
C PHE A 26 5.05 0.47 4.34
N SER A 27 5.95 0.61 3.37
CA SER A 27 7.11 -0.27 3.24
C SER A 27 8.03 -0.18 4.46
N ALA A 28 8.32 1.04 4.95
CA ALA A 28 9.12 1.24 6.16
C ALA A 28 8.42 0.70 7.42
N ALA A 29 7.10 0.76 7.48
CA ALA A 29 6.32 0.15 8.56
C ALA A 29 6.41 -1.39 8.54
N VAL A 30 6.45 -2.00 7.36
CA VAL A 30 6.68 -3.45 7.21
C VAL A 30 8.02 -3.85 7.81
N ASP A 31 9.10 -3.11 7.54
CA ASP A 31 10.42 -3.43 8.08
C ASP A 31 10.43 -3.45 9.62
N LYS A 32 9.77 -2.47 10.25
CA LYS A 32 9.62 -2.42 11.71
C LYS A 32 8.78 -3.57 12.27
N LEU A 33 7.74 -4.00 11.55
CA LEU A 33 6.92 -5.14 11.94
C LEU A 33 7.68 -6.47 11.79
N GLU A 34 8.51 -6.60 10.76
CA GLU A 34 9.38 -7.77 10.56
C GLU A 34 10.43 -7.85 11.68
N GLU A 35 11.04 -6.72 12.08
CA GLU A 35 11.94 -6.65 13.25
C GLU A 35 11.21 -7.06 14.53
N LEU A 36 10.03 -6.50 14.79
CA LEU A 36 9.20 -6.86 15.95
C LEU A 36 8.88 -8.35 15.98
N ARG A 37 8.56 -8.96 14.83
CA ARG A 37 8.31 -10.40 14.72
C ARG A 37 9.55 -11.21 15.15
N VAL A 38 10.73 -10.82 14.66
CA VAL A 38 11.99 -11.50 15.01
C VAL A 38 12.29 -11.35 16.50
N THR A 39 12.09 -10.16 17.07
CA THR A 39 12.23 -9.95 18.52
C THR A 39 11.25 -10.81 19.32
N ALA A 40 9.98 -10.88 18.92
CA ALA A 40 8.98 -11.71 19.59
C ALA A 40 9.36 -13.21 19.53
N ALA A 41 9.80 -13.69 18.37
CA ALA A 41 10.24 -15.08 18.18
C ALA A 41 11.53 -15.42 18.96
N GLY A 42 12.42 -14.45 19.13
CA GLY A 42 13.68 -14.61 19.86
C GLY A 42 13.52 -14.61 21.38
N ASN A 43 12.37 -14.17 21.91
CA ASN A 43 12.08 -14.23 23.33
C ASN A 43 11.65 -15.66 23.72
N TYR A 44 12.63 -16.52 23.93
CA TYR A 44 12.41 -17.76 24.66
C TYR A 44 12.14 -17.43 26.13
N ILE A 45 10.90 -17.62 26.59
CA ILE A 45 10.53 -17.33 27.98
C ILE A 45 10.57 -18.64 28.77
N ASP A 46 11.74 -18.97 29.32
CA ASP A 46 11.83 -19.91 30.42
C ASP A 46 11.48 -19.18 31.72
N LEU A 47 10.39 -19.60 32.36
CA LEU A 47 9.94 -19.04 33.63
C LEU A 47 10.85 -19.41 34.81
N GLY A 48 11.92 -20.19 34.58
CA GLY A 48 12.90 -20.55 35.60
C GLY A 48 12.35 -21.52 36.65
N MET A 49 11.23 -22.17 36.35
CA MET A 49 10.56 -23.14 37.22
C MET A 49 11.21 -24.53 37.19
N GLY A 50 12.22 -24.73 36.34
CA GLY A 50 12.91 -26.00 36.15
C GLY A 50 12.04 -27.05 35.46
N SER A 51 12.50 -28.31 35.46
CA SER A 51 11.85 -29.41 34.73
C SER A 51 10.68 -30.06 35.47
N CYS A 52 10.06 -29.38 36.44
CA CYS A 52 8.84 -29.89 37.08
C CYS A 52 7.66 -29.85 36.08
N ALA A 53 6.63 -30.67 36.32
CA ALA A 53 5.48 -30.78 35.42
C ALA A 53 4.76 -29.45 35.26
N GLU A 54 4.60 -28.68 36.34
CA GLU A 54 4.03 -27.34 36.31
C GLU A 54 4.89 -26.38 35.49
N GLY A 55 6.22 -26.37 35.71
CA GLY A 55 7.14 -25.49 35.00
C GLY A 55 7.12 -25.73 33.49
N LYS A 56 7.09 -27.00 33.08
CA LYS A 56 6.92 -27.36 31.67
C LYS A 56 5.58 -26.89 31.12
N SER A 57 4.48 -27.13 31.83
CA SER A 57 3.15 -26.72 31.39
C SER A 57 3.03 -25.20 31.20
N TRP A 58 3.64 -24.40 32.09
CA TRP A 58 3.63 -22.95 31.97
C TRP A 58 4.51 -22.44 30.83
N ASN A 59 5.71 -23.02 30.65
CA ASN A 59 6.60 -22.68 29.54
C ASN A 59 5.95 -23.04 28.18
N ASP A 60 5.27 -24.19 28.09
CA ASP A 60 4.53 -24.60 26.89
C ASP A 60 3.38 -23.62 26.59
N ALA A 61 2.56 -23.29 27.59
CA ALA A 61 1.45 -22.33 27.41
C ALA A 61 1.93 -20.93 26.97
N LEU A 62 3.08 -20.50 27.49
CA LEU A 62 3.66 -19.21 27.11
C LEU A 62 4.29 -19.23 25.72
N SER A 63 4.91 -20.35 25.34
CA SER A 63 5.38 -20.59 23.98
C SER A 63 4.21 -20.53 22.98
N ASP A 64 3.07 -21.15 23.31
CA ASP A 64 1.87 -21.11 22.48
C ASP A 64 1.29 -19.70 22.37
N LEU A 65 1.24 -18.93 23.47
CA LEU A 65 0.80 -17.54 23.45
C LEU A 65 1.67 -16.64 22.56
N VAL A 66 2.99 -16.86 22.55
CA VAL A 66 3.92 -16.03 21.77
C VAL A 66 3.98 -16.49 20.31
N SER A 67 4.05 -17.79 20.08
CA SER A 67 4.45 -18.38 18.79
C SER A 67 3.48 -19.39 18.19
N GLY A 68 2.35 -19.65 18.84
CA GLY A 68 1.31 -20.53 18.33
C GLY A 68 0.78 -20.11 16.96
N GLU A 69 0.15 -21.04 16.25
CA GLU A 69 -0.29 -20.82 14.85
C GLU A 69 -1.44 -19.81 14.73
N SER A 70 -2.31 -19.72 15.74
CA SER A 70 -3.48 -18.84 15.78
C SER A 70 -3.51 -18.01 17.06
N ASP A 71 -3.94 -16.75 16.95
CA ASP A 71 -4.13 -15.81 18.06
C ASP A 71 -2.89 -15.53 18.93
N SER A 72 -1.72 -15.98 18.50
CA SER A 72 -0.44 -15.68 19.13
C SER A 72 0.05 -14.28 18.76
N VAL A 73 1.00 -13.77 19.54
CA VAL A 73 1.66 -12.49 19.24
C VAL A 73 2.25 -12.49 17.83
N ILE A 74 2.94 -13.56 17.44
CA ILE A 74 3.52 -13.69 16.09
C ILE A 74 2.45 -13.76 15.01
N ALA A 75 1.35 -14.49 15.24
CA ALA A 75 0.26 -14.58 14.27
C ALA A 75 -0.39 -13.21 14.01
N VAL A 76 -0.60 -12.41 15.06
CA VAL A 76 -1.14 -11.05 14.93
C VAL A 76 -0.20 -10.12 14.16
N ILE A 77 1.11 -10.19 14.44
CA ILE A 77 2.13 -9.42 13.71
C ILE A 77 2.13 -9.82 12.23
N ASN A 78 2.08 -11.12 11.92
CA ASN A 78 2.03 -11.61 10.54
C ASN A 78 0.79 -11.11 9.79
N ALA A 79 -0.37 -11.09 10.45
CA ALA A 79 -1.60 -10.54 9.86
C ALA A 79 -1.45 -9.04 9.53
N HIS A 80 -0.82 -8.26 10.43
CA HIS A 80 -0.56 -6.84 10.18
C HIS A 80 0.45 -6.62 9.05
N ILE A 81 1.54 -7.40 9.00
CA ILE A 81 2.50 -7.37 7.88
C ILE A 81 1.79 -7.59 6.55
N LYS A 82 0.90 -8.59 6.48
CA LYS A 82 0.14 -8.88 5.26
C LYS A 82 -0.71 -7.69 4.83
N THR A 83 -1.48 -7.12 5.75
CA THR A 83 -2.35 -5.96 5.46
C THR A 83 -1.55 -4.75 4.98
N VAL A 84 -0.46 -4.41 5.67
CA VAL A 84 0.36 -3.24 5.31
C VAL A 84 1.05 -3.44 3.96
N LYS A 85 1.53 -4.65 3.65
CA LYS A 85 2.06 -4.98 2.31
C LYS A 85 1.01 -4.74 1.22
N THR A 86 -0.23 -5.17 1.42
CA THR A 86 -1.33 -4.92 0.48
C THR A 86 -1.59 -3.41 0.29
N TRP A 87 -1.59 -2.62 1.36
CA TRP A 87 -1.76 -1.17 1.25
C TRP A 87 -0.60 -0.48 0.53
N ALA A 88 0.64 -0.93 0.76
CA ALA A 88 1.81 -0.43 0.03
C ALA A 88 1.68 -0.68 -1.48
N GLU A 89 1.19 -1.85 -1.86
CA GLU A 89 0.90 -2.22 -3.26
C GLU A 89 -0.20 -1.36 -3.86
N TRP A 90 -1.33 -1.18 -3.16
CA TRP A 90 -2.42 -0.32 -3.64
C TRP A 90 -1.97 1.12 -3.84
N ALA A 91 -1.19 1.68 -2.92
CA ALA A 91 -0.64 3.02 -3.06
C ALA A 91 0.28 3.14 -4.29
N LYS A 92 1.07 2.10 -4.58
CA LYS A 92 1.92 2.05 -5.78
C LYS A 92 1.08 1.98 -7.07
N VAL A 93 0.05 1.16 -7.10
CA VAL A 93 -0.89 1.06 -8.23
C VAL A 93 -1.58 2.41 -8.46
N ALA A 94 -2.08 3.05 -7.40
CA ALA A 94 -2.74 4.36 -7.48
C ALA A 94 -1.82 5.44 -8.06
N GLN A 95 -0.54 5.49 -7.66
CA GLN A 95 0.42 6.44 -8.25
C GLN A 95 0.62 6.17 -9.74
N ASN A 96 0.80 4.91 -10.14
CA ASN A 96 0.98 4.54 -11.54
C ASN A 96 -0.26 4.88 -12.39
N GLU A 97 -1.47 4.63 -11.89
CA GLU A 97 -2.71 4.99 -12.57
C GLU A 97 -2.85 6.50 -12.72
N TYR A 98 -2.46 7.26 -11.69
CA TYR A 98 -2.47 8.72 -11.73
C TYR A 98 -1.50 9.26 -12.78
N ASP A 99 -0.25 8.79 -12.73
CA ASP A 99 0.81 9.22 -13.66
C ASP A 99 0.45 8.89 -15.12
N ASN A 100 -0.16 7.72 -15.38
CA ASN A 100 -0.64 7.35 -16.71
C ASN A 100 -1.81 8.22 -17.18
N THR A 101 -2.72 8.59 -16.28
CA THR A 101 -3.86 9.46 -16.60
C THR A 101 -3.38 10.88 -16.92
N GLU A 102 -2.49 11.43 -16.09
CA GLU A 102 -1.85 12.72 -16.34
C GLU A 102 -1.05 12.72 -17.64
N HIS A 103 -0.28 11.66 -17.91
CA HIS A 103 0.46 11.53 -19.17
C HIS A 103 -0.45 11.51 -20.39
N ARG A 104 -1.54 10.72 -20.36
CA ARG A 104 -2.54 10.69 -21.45
C ARG A 104 -3.24 12.04 -21.62
N ASN A 105 -3.57 12.72 -20.52
CA ASN A 105 -4.17 14.05 -20.58
C ASN A 105 -3.20 15.04 -21.23
N ALA A 106 -1.93 15.04 -20.84
CA ALA A 106 -0.90 15.90 -21.42
C ALA A 106 -0.72 15.65 -22.92
N GLU A 107 -0.63 14.39 -23.36
CA GLU A 107 -0.55 14.02 -24.79
C GLU A 107 -1.79 14.47 -25.58
N SER A 108 -2.99 14.34 -24.99
CA SER A 108 -4.24 14.79 -25.60
C SER A 108 -4.29 16.31 -25.76
N PHE A 109 -3.75 17.06 -24.78
CA PHE A 109 -3.63 18.52 -24.87
C PHE A 109 -2.55 18.99 -25.86
N GLU A 110 -1.45 18.25 -26.01
CA GLU A 110 -0.44 18.55 -27.03
C GLU A 110 -0.96 18.30 -28.45
N GLN A 111 -1.76 17.26 -28.67
CA GLN A 111 -2.42 17.04 -29.97
C GLN A 111 -3.36 18.19 -30.36
N LEU A 112 -3.97 18.87 -29.38
CA LEU A 112 -4.75 20.08 -29.64
C LEU A 112 -3.86 21.27 -30.05
N ARG A 113 -2.56 21.29 -29.73
CA ARG A 113 -1.68 22.47 -29.94
C ARG A 113 -0.96 22.54 -31.29
N GLY A 114 -1.08 21.53 -32.16
CA GLY A 114 -0.35 21.48 -33.44
C GLY A 114 -1.06 22.11 -34.63
N ASP A 115 -2.34 21.75 -34.85
CA ASP A 115 -3.06 22.07 -36.09
C ASP A 115 -4.35 22.88 -35.87
N SER A 116 -4.63 23.30 -34.63
CA SER A 116 -5.91 23.90 -34.25
C SER A 116 -5.80 25.36 -33.81
N ILE A 117 -4.77 26.12 -34.21
CA ILE A 117 -4.71 27.55 -33.88
C ILE A 117 -5.01 28.34 -35.15
N ASP A 118 -6.09 29.12 -35.13
CA ASP A 118 -6.42 30.01 -36.24
C ASP A 118 -5.41 31.17 -36.35
N SER A 119 -5.45 31.93 -37.45
CA SER A 119 -4.55 33.07 -37.66
C SER A 119 -4.70 34.20 -36.63
N ASN A 120 -5.65 34.09 -35.69
CA ASN A 120 -5.90 35.05 -34.61
C ASN A 120 -5.47 34.51 -33.23
N GLY A 121 -4.85 33.32 -33.16
CA GLY A 121 -4.37 32.73 -31.91
C GLY A 121 -5.45 32.06 -31.06
N LEU A 122 -6.64 31.80 -31.61
CA LEU A 122 -7.73 31.12 -30.92
C LEU A 122 -7.82 29.65 -31.38
N GLY A 123 -8.11 28.76 -30.42
CA GLY A 123 -8.27 27.33 -30.67
C GLY A 123 -9.47 27.04 -31.58
N VAL A 124 -9.24 26.29 -32.66
CA VAL A 124 -10.24 25.76 -33.59
C VAL A 124 -10.91 24.59 -32.89
N TYR A 125 -12.07 24.84 -32.31
CA TYR A 125 -12.92 23.78 -31.79
C TYR A 125 -13.44 22.92 -32.95
N PRO A 126 -13.43 21.58 -32.83
CA PRO A 126 -14.06 20.72 -33.83
C PRO A 126 -15.56 21.07 -33.92
N PRO A 127 -16.14 21.13 -35.13
CA PRO A 127 -17.55 21.48 -35.29
C PRO A 127 -18.44 20.44 -34.57
N PRO A 128 -19.52 20.88 -33.92
CA PRO A 128 -20.40 19.97 -33.18
C PRO A 128 -21.00 18.93 -34.12
N THR A 129 -20.86 17.66 -33.75
CA THR A 129 -21.42 16.54 -34.50
C THR A 129 -22.94 16.58 -34.42
N THR A 130 -23.58 17.11 -35.46
CA THR A 130 -25.03 16.95 -35.66
C THR A 130 -25.31 15.49 -36.03
N ARG A 131 -26.10 14.82 -35.19
CA ARG A 131 -26.69 13.50 -35.45
C ARG A 131 -27.60 13.53 -36.68
#